data_AF-A0A4Y2HLA4-F1
#
_entry.id   AF-A0A4Y2HLA4-F1
#
_cell.length_a   1.000
_cell.length_b   1.000
_cell.length_c   1.000
_cell.angle_alpha   90.00
_cell.angle_beta   90.00
_cell.angle_gamma   90.00
#
_symmetry.space_group_name_H-M   'P 1'
#
loop_
_entity.id
_entity.type
_entity.pdbx_description
1 polymer ?
#
loop_
_entity_poly.entity_id
_entity_poly.type
_entity_poly.pdbx_seq_one_letter_code
_entity_poly.pdbx_strand_id
1 'polypeptide(L)'
;MLQTPHATAHVSAYNNIVILSIELKFHPQIQCIMCLPHFNEFPLLHLFERKSTGPSSYTGDFGRNLKGCEMLPLVAFNNIERELPDIDPTKLSCDQKYLFDYCTAISSGVGSSDIATNQPDKLNLALCLTTANGILRLYISTSNPLNELITLVLFILRFHAPSWLRIKVYHSIKDGARHLLHFISSSRYLPKKYCDISEPVITRNACFAFLDNMLLAMSTDERCHI
;
A
#
# COMPACT_ATOMS: atom_id res chain seq x y z
N MET A 1 -21.70 18.77 61.50
CA MET A 1 -21.09 17.85 60.51
C MET A 1 -21.71 18.13 59.16
N LEU A 2 -21.04 18.92 58.30
CA LEU A 2 -21.47 19.15 56.92
C LEU A 2 -20.81 18.08 56.04
N GLN A 3 -21.58 17.08 55.64
CA GLN A 3 -21.17 16.19 54.55
C GLN A 3 -21.35 16.95 53.24
N THR A 4 -20.25 17.14 52.52
CA THR A 4 -20.25 17.54 51.10
C THR A 4 -20.10 16.29 50.23
N PRO A 5 -21.15 15.83 49.52
CA PRO A 5 -21.00 14.89 48.42
C PRO A 5 -21.53 15.55 47.14
N HIS A 6 -20.75 16.43 46.50
CA HIS A 6 -21.16 16.97 45.19
C HIS A 6 -20.03 17.22 44.19
N ALA A 7 -18.76 17.13 44.59
CA ALA A 7 -17.65 17.40 43.69
C ALA A 7 -17.22 16.19 42.84
N THR A 8 -17.32 14.96 43.35
CA THR A 8 -16.75 13.76 42.70
C THR A 8 -17.55 13.24 41.50
N ALA A 9 -18.88 13.40 41.49
CA ALA A 9 -19.74 12.94 40.38
C ALA A 9 -19.69 13.88 39.16
N HIS A 10 -19.51 15.19 39.38
CA HIS A 10 -19.41 16.17 38.31
C HIS A 10 -18.10 16.06 37.53
N VAL A 11 -17.01 15.73 38.21
CA VAL A 11 -15.69 15.49 37.60
C VAL A 11 -15.69 14.20 36.78
N SER A 12 -16.35 13.13 37.23
CA SER A 12 -16.43 11.89 36.45
C SER A 12 -17.28 12.03 35.19
N ALA A 13 -18.41 12.76 35.27
CA ALA A 13 -19.24 13.06 34.10
C ALA A 13 -18.51 13.95 33.08
N TYR A 14 -17.80 14.98 33.54
CA TYR A 14 -16.98 15.83 32.67
C TYR A 14 -15.85 15.03 32.00
N ASN A 15 -15.12 14.21 32.76
CA ASN A 15 -14.07 13.36 32.22
C ASN A 15 -14.63 12.37 31.18
N ASN A 16 -15.80 11.79 31.41
CA ASN A 16 -16.46 10.90 30.44
C ASN A 16 -16.86 11.62 29.15
N ILE A 17 -17.34 12.87 29.23
CA ILE A 17 -17.65 13.68 28.05
C ILE A 17 -16.37 14.03 27.27
N VAL A 18 -15.29 14.37 27.96
CA VAL A 18 -14.00 14.66 27.34
C VAL A 18 -13.43 13.41 26.66
N ILE A 19 -13.47 12.25 27.32
CA ILE A 19 -13.04 10.97 26.75
C ILE A 19 -13.88 10.64 25.52
N LEU A 20 -15.20 10.71 25.60
CA LEU A 20 -16.10 10.45 24.47
C LEU A 20 -15.84 11.41 23.30
N SER A 21 -15.58 12.68 23.60
CA SER A 21 -15.26 13.69 22.57
C SER A 21 -13.91 13.43 21.90
N ILE A 22 -12.91 12.98 22.67
CA ILE A 22 -11.61 12.57 22.14
C ILE A 22 -11.76 11.32 21.28
N GLU A 23 -12.50 10.32 21.75
CA GLU A 23 -12.75 9.09 20.98
C GLU A 23 -13.47 9.40 19.67
N LEU A 24 -14.58 10.14 19.70
CA LEU A 24 -15.33 10.49 18.48
C LEU A 24 -14.50 11.30 17.48
N LYS A 25 -13.58 12.15 17.95
CA LYS A 25 -12.79 13.03 17.08
C LYS A 25 -11.51 12.39 16.57
N PHE A 26 -10.79 11.66 17.42
CA PHE A 26 -9.47 11.12 17.10
C PHE A 26 -9.50 9.64 16.74
N HIS A 27 -10.45 8.83 17.22
CA HIS A 27 -10.50 7.41 16.88
C HIS A 27 -10.65 7.17 15.37
N PRO A 28 -11.56 7.86 14.64
CA PRO A 28 -11.64 7.68 13.19
C PRO A 28 -10.35 8.10 12.48
N GLN A 29 -9.73 9.20 12.92
CA GLN A 29 -8.49 9.72 12.34
C GLN A 29 -7.30 8.77 12.56
N ILE A 30 -7.13 8.27 13.78
CA ILE A 30 -6.07 7.29 14.12
C ILE A 30 -6.30 6.00 13.34
N GLN A 31 -7.53 5.51 13.29
CA GLN A 31 -7.89 4.33 12.51
C GLN A 31 -7.50 4.51 11.03
N CYS A 32 -7.79 5.66 10.44
CA CYS A 32 -7.43 5.94 9.05
C CYS A 32 -5.92 5.94 8.80
N ILE A 33 -5.10 6.50 9.71
CA ILE A 33 -3.64 6.45 9.59
C ILE A 33 -3.14 5.01 9.66
N MET A 34 -3.58 4.26 10.68
CA MET A 34 -3.14 2.89 10.90
C MET A 34 -3.55 1.96 9.75
N CYS A 35 -4.67 2.26 9.09
CA CYS A 35 -5.17 1.47 7.97
C CYS A 35 -4.63 1.88 6.59
N LEU A 36 -3.88 2.98 6.44
CA LEU A 36 -3.34 3.42 5.14
C LEU A 36 -2.50 2.35 4.42
N PRO A 37 -1.57 1.64 5.09
CA PRO A 37 -0.84 0.55 4.45
C PRO A 37 -1.79 -0.59 4.03
N HIS A 38 -2.70 -1.00 4.91
CA HIS A 38 -3.70 -2.05 4.63
C HIS A 38 -4.63 -1.70 3.47
N PHE A 39 -4.96 -0.42 3.33
CA PHE A 39 -5.71 0.08 2.19
C PHE A 39 -5.04 -0.24 0.85
N ASN A 40 -3.71 -0.10 0.78
CA ASN A 40 -2.94 -0.43 -0.42
C ASN A 40 -2.84 -1.95 -0.66
N GLU A 41 -2.93 -2.75 0.40
CA GLU A 41 -2.88 -4.21 0.36
C GLU A 41 -4.14 -4.84 -0.23
N PHE A 42 -5.33 -4.33 0.13
CA PHE A 42 -6.61 -4.94 -0.26
C PHE A 42 -6.81 -5.11 -1.77
N PRO A 43 -6.49 -4.14 -2.65
CA PRO A 43 -6.66 -4.32 -4.09
C PRO A 43 -5.81 -5.46 -4.65
N LEU A 44 -4.57 -5.63 -4.17
CA LEU A 44 -3.68 -6.71 -4.57
C LEU A 44 -4.19 -8.06 -4.05
N LEU A 45 -4.70 -8.11 -2.80
CA LEU A 45 -5.31 -9.31 -2.23
C LEU A 45 -6.56 -9.73 -2.98
N HIS A 46 -7.52 -8.84 -3.21
CA HIS A 46 -8.75 -9.18 -3.92
C HIS A 46 -8.48 -9.68 -5.35
N LEU A 47 -7.45 -9.14 -5.98
CA LEU A 47 -6.99 -9.56 -7.31
C LEU A 47 -6.39 -10.96 -7.28
N PHE A 48 -5.68 -11.30 -6.20
CA PHE A 48 -5.13 -12.63 -5.98
C PHE A 48 -6.24 -13.62 -5.59
N GLU A 49 -7.08 -13.28 -4.60
CA GLU A 49 -8.19 -14.09 -4.09
C GLU A 49 -9.23 -14.44 -5.16
N ARG A 50 -9.66 -13.48 -5.99
CA ARG A 50 -10.60 -13.75 -7.11
C ARG A 50 -10.09 -14.78 -8.11
N LYS A 51 -8.77 -14.96 -8.20
CA LYS A 51 -8.14 -15.94 -9.10
C LYS A 51 -7.92 -17.30 -8.44
N SER A 52 -8.19 -17.40 -7.15
CA SER A 52 -7.68 -18.46 -6.31
C SER A 52 -8.90 -19.09 -5.62
N THR A 53 -9.21 -20.34 -5.91
CA THR A 53 -10.40 -21.03 -5.37
C THR A 53 -10.19 -21.38 -3.89
N GLY A 54 -10.35 -20.40 -3.00
CA GLY A 54 -10.47 -20.59 -1.55
C GLY A 54 -9.28 -20.11 -0.68
N PRO A 55 -9.33 -20.29 0.65
CA PRO A 55 -8.34 -19.75 1.59
C PRO A 55 -6.94 -20.39 1.52
N SER A 56 -6.76 -21.47 0.75
CA SER A 56 -5.51 -22.25 0.64
C SER A 56 -4.89 -22.23 -0.77
N SER A 57 -5.18 -21.18 -1.52
CA SER A 57 -5.21 -21.16 -2.98
C SER A 57 -3.89 -20.93 -3.74
N TYR A 58 -2.77 -21.37 -3.17
CA TYR A 58 -1.51 -21.51 -3.90
C TYR A 58 -1.50 -22.73 -4.87
N THR A 59 -2.65 -23.35 -5.13
CA THR A 59 -2.78 -24.63 -5.84
C THR A 59 -2.88 -24.53 -7.37
N GLY A 60 -3.22 -23.36 -7.92
CA GLY A 60 -3.19 -23.12 -9.38
C GLY A 60 -1.77 -22.96 -9.94
N ASP A 61 -1.59 -23.12 -11.25
CA ASP A 61 -0.28 -23.02 -11.91
C ASP A 61 0.45 -21.71 -11.59
N PHE A 62 -0.29 -20.61 -11.50
CA PHE A 62 0.27 -19.31 -11.10
C PHE A 62 0.80 -19.30 -9.66
N GLY A 63 0.03 -19.83 -8.71
CA GLY A 63 0.46 -19.93 -7.31
C GLY A 63 1.67 -20.87 -7.14
N ARG A 64 1.74 -21.92 -7.96
CA ARG A 64 2.88 -22.84 -8.00
C ARG A 64 4.13 -22.19 -8.59
N ASN A 65 4.00 -21.38 -9.64
CA ASN A 65 5.12 -20.65 -10.24
C ASN A 65 5.66 -19.55 -9.33
N LEU A 66 4.80 -18.91 -8.54
CA LEU A 66 5.24 -18.00 -7.48
C LEU A 66 6.06 -18.74 -6.41
N LYS A 67 5.66 -19.96 -6.06
CA LYS A 67 6.39 -20.79 -5.10
C LYS A 67 7.73 -21.24 -5.71
N GLY A 68 8.83 -20.63 -5.25
CA GLY A 68 10.16 -20.96 -5.75
C GLY A 68 10.63 -20.07 -6.91
N CYS A 69 9.93 -18.97 -7.20
CA CYS A 69 10.39 -17.98 -8.18
C CYS A 69 11.74 -17.35 -7.77
N GLU A 70 12.03 -17.34 -6.46
CA GLU A 70 13.33 -16.98 -5.88
C GLU A 70 14.51 -17.80 -6.44
N MET A 71 14.26 -19.06 -6.84
CA MET A 71 15.28 -19.97 -7.36
C MET A 71 15.47 -19.86 -8.87
N LEU A 72 14.58 -19.15 -9.57
CA LEU A 72 14.66 -19.01 -11.02
C LEU A 72 15.76 -18.01 -11.40
N PRO A 73 16.57 -18.28 -12.44
CA PRO A 73 17.56 -17.33 -12.93
C PRO A 73 16.87 -16.09 -13.51
N LEU A 74 17.61 -14.97 -13.55
CA LEU A 74 17.19 -13.81 -14.33
C LEU A 74 17.32 -14.11 -15.81
N VAL A 75 16.36 -13.64 -16.59
CA VAL A 75 16.36 -13.76 -18.06
C VAL A 75 16.16 -12.38 -18.68
N ALA A 76 16.30 -12.26 -20.00
CA ALA A 76 15.93 -11.04 -20.68
C ALA A 76 14.42 -10.78 -20.53
N PHE A 77 14.05 -9.58 -20.11
CA PHE A 77 12.66 -9.14 -19.93
C PHE A 77 12.46 -7.77 -20.59
N ASN A 78 11.21 -7.43 -20.89
CA ASN A 78 10.85 -6.14 -21.46
C ASN A 78 10.74 -5.08 -20.36
N ASN A 79 11.21 -3.86 -20.62
CA ASN A 79 11.05 -2.78 -19.67
C ASN A 79 9.61 -2.24 -19.68
N ILE A 80 9.17 -1.73 -18.53
CA ILE A 80 7.86 -1.07 -18.39
C ILE A 80 8.11 0.31 -17.77
N GLU A 81 8.21 1.32 -18.64
CA GLU A 81 8.51 2.69 -18.25
C GLU A 81 7.50 3.22 -17.22
N ARG A 82 8.04 3.60 -16.05
CA ARG A 82 7.35 4.25 -14.94
C ARG A 82 8.33 5.09 -14.14
N GLU A 83 7.82 6.22 -13.67
CA GLU A 83 8.50 7.02 -12.65
C GLU A 83 8.14 6.46 -11.27
N LEU A 84 9.16 6.22 -10.46
CA LEU A 84 9.01 5.88 -9.05
C LEU A 84 9.18 7.13 -8.18
N PRO A 85 8.54 7.19 -7.01
CA PRO A 85 8.80 8.27 -6.05
C PRO A 85 10.29 8.32 -5.70
N ASP A 86 10.84 9.53 -5.62
CA ASP A 86 12.19 9.75 -5.12
C ASP A 86 12.26 9.42 -3.62
N ILE A 87 13.04 8.39 -3.28
CA ILE A 87 13.14 7.85 -1.93
C ILE A 87 14.58 7.46 -1.66
N ASP A 88 15.07 7.88 -0.52
CA ASP A 88 16.31 7.39 0.07
C ASP A 88 16.15 5.90 0.45
N PRO A 89 16.81 4.95 -0.26
CA PRO A 89 16.63 3.52 -0.02
C PRO A 89 17.07 3.07 1.38
N THR A 90 17.86 3.88 2.10
CA THR A 90 18.30 3.57 3.47
C THR A 90 17.16 3.64 4.49
N LYS A 91 16.04 4.28 4.14
CA LYS A 91 14.84 4.41 4.99
C LYS A 91 13.84 3.25 4.81
N LEU A 92 14.12 2.33 3.89
CA LEU A 92 13.25 1.20 3.56
C LEU A 92 13.62 -0.04 4.37
N SER A 93 12.62 -0.81 4.80
CA SER A 93 12.87 -2.17 5.29
C SER A 93 13.32 -3.08 4.15
N CYS A 94 13.84 -4.27 4.46
CA CYS A 94 14.30 -5.23 3.45
C CYS A 94 13.22 -5.50 2.38
N ASP A 95 11.99 -5.85 2.79
CA ASP A 95 10.87 -6.12 1.87
C ASP A 95 10.48 -4.91 1.00
N GLN A 96 10.61 -3.71 1.53
CA GLN A 96 10.29 -2.48 0.81
C GLN A 96 11.39 -2.12 -0.19
N LYS A 97 12.65 -2.38 0.17
CA LYS A 97 13.79 -2.24 -0.71
C LYS A 97 13.70 -3.21 -1.88
N TYR A 98 13.30 -4.46 -1.63
CA TYR A 98 12.99 -5.41 -2.70
C TYR A 98 11.97 -4.86 -3.70
N LEU A 99 10.85 -4.34 -3.20
CA LEU A 99 9.81 -3.76 -4.05
C LEU A 99 10.39 -2.62 -4.91
N PHE A 100 11.14 -1.70 -4.28
CA PHE A 100 11.75 -0.56 -4.94
C PHE A 100 12.77 -0.99 -6.01
N ASP A 101 13.69 -1.89 -5.67
CA ASP A 101 14.75 -2.38 -6.56
C ASP A 101 14.15 -3.13 -7.78
N TYR A 102 13.16 -3.99 -7.54
CA TYR A 102 12.46 -4.69 -8.63
C TYR A 102 11.72 -3.72 -9.54
N CYS A 103 10.98 -2.76 -8.99
CA CYS A 103 10.30 -1.76 -9.81
C CYS A 103 11.30 -0.94 -10.63
N THR A 104 12.42 -0.54 -10.04
CA THR A 104 13.47 0.23 -10.72
C THR A 104 14.10 -0.55 -11.87
N ALA A 105 14.40 -1.84 -11.66
CA ALA A 105 14.94 -2.70 -12.71
C ALA A 105 13.96 -2.95 -13.85
N ILE A 106 12.68 -3.19 -13.53
CA ILE A 106 11.66 -3.39 -14.57
C ILE A 106 11.42 -2.09 -15.35
N SER A 107 11.44 -0.94 -14.69
CA SER A 107 11.23 0.34 -15.38
C SER A 107 12.42 0.76 -16.25
N SER A 108 13.65 0.51 -15.80
CA SER A 108 14.87 0.77 -16.57
C SER A 108 15.18 -0.29 -17.64
N GLY A 109 14.65 -1.50 -17.49
CA GLY A 109 15.02 -2.66 -18.32
C GLY A 109 16.36 -3.28 -17.97
N VAL A 110 17.02 -2.81 -16.90
CA VAL A 110 18.33 -3.29 -16.48
C VAL A 110 18.18 -4.13 -15.21
N GLY A 111 18.30 -5.45 -15.36
CA GLY A 111 18.45 -6.35 -14.22
C GLY A 111 19.88 -6.31 -13.70
N SER A 112 20.12 -5.70 -12.54
CA SER A 112 21.45 -5.76 -11.90
C SER A 112 21.71 -7.16 -11.32
N SER A 113 22.99 -7.53 -11.20
CA SER A 113 23.41 -8.76 -10.52
C SER A 113 22.92 -8.82 -9.07
N ASP A 114 22.82 -7.65 -8.41
CA ASP A 114 22.46 -7.55 -7.01
C ASP A 114 20.99 -7.97 -6.77
N ILE A 115 20.12 -7.75 -7.75
CA ILE A 115 18.72 -8.23 -7.74
C ILE A 115 18.64 -9.75 -7.87
N ALA A 116 19.65 -10.40 -8.48
CA ALA A 116 19.71 -11.86 -8.57
C ALA A 116 20.08 -12.50 -7.22
N THR A 117 20.88 -11.82 -6.40
CA THR A 117 21.42 -12.32 -5.13
C THR A 117 20.58 -11.94 -3.92
N ASN A 118 19.79 -10.86 -4.01
CA ASN A 118 18.93 -10.43 -2.93
C ASN A 118 17.74 -11.40 -2.84
N GLN A 119 17.85 -12.38 -1.94
CA GLN A 119 16.82 -13.36 -1.65
C GLN A 119 15.90 -12.80 -0.56
N PRO A 120 14.57 -12.78 -0.75
CA PRO A 120 13.66 -12.42 0.33
C PRO A 120 13.84 -13.44 1.46
N ASP A 121 14.37 -12.99 2.59
CA ASP A 121 14.44 -13.80 3.79
C ASP A 121 13.04 -14.29 4.18
N LYS A 122 13.01 -15.39 4.93
CA LYS A 122 11.83 -16.16 5.33
C LYS A 122 10.63 -15.25 5.65
N LEU A 123 9.72 -15.19 4.68
CA LEU A 123 8.39 -14.59 4.63
C LEU A 123 7.76 -14.30 6.01
N ASN A 124 7.96 -13.10 6.54
CA ASN A 124 7.19 -12.58 7.68
C ASN A 124 7.22 -11.04 7.69
N LEU A 125 6.16 -10.40 7.18
CA LEU A 125 5.21 -9.59 7.96
C LEU A 125 4.13 -8.88 7.09
N ALA A 126 4.10 -9.04 5.77
CA ALA A 126 2.96 -8.60 4.95
C ALA A 126 2.80 -9.51 3.75
N LEU A 127 1.76 -10.35 3.76
CA LEU A 127 1.43 -11.27 2.66
C LEU A 127 1.48 -10.54 1.31
N CYS A 128 1.03 -9.29 1.26
CA CYS A 128 0.92 -8.47 0.05
C CYS A 128 2.25 -7.99 -0.50
N LEU A 129 3.15 -7.47 0.35
CA LEU A 129 4.49 -7.06 -0.11
C LEU A 129 5.27 -8.26 -0.62
N THR A 130 5.21 -9.37 0.11
CA THR A 130 5.77 -10.65 -0.34
C THR A 130 5.20 -11.08 -1.68
N THR A 131 3.86 -11.08 -1.83
CA THR A 131 3.21 -11.46 -3.09
C THR A 131 3.59 -10.51 -4.22
N ALA A 132 3.65 -9.21 -3.98
CA ALA A 132 4.08 -8.23 -4.98
C ALA A 132 5.53 -8.49 -5.42
N ASN A 133 6.44 -8.67 -4.47
CA ASN A 133 7.85 -8.96 -4.73
C ASN A 133 8.01 -10.28 -5.51
N GLY A 134 7.27 -11.32 -5.15
CA GLY A 134 7.25 -12.60 -5.87
C GLY A 134 6.71 -12.47 -7.29
N ILE A 135 5.66 -11.66 -7.52
CA ILE A 135 5.14 -11.39 -8.87
C ILE A 135 6.17 -10.66 -9.73
N LEU A 136 6.84 -9.64 -9.19
CA LEU A 136 7.88 -8.90 -9.90
C LEU A 136 9.10 -9.80 -10.18
N ARG A 137 9.50 -10.63 -9.21
CA ARG A 137 10.56 -11.63 -9.37
C ARG A 137 10.22 -12.63 -10.47
N LEU A 138 9.02 -13.18 -10.47
CA LEU A 138 8.55 -14.11 -11.48
C LEU A 138 8.60 -13.48 -12.89
N TYR A 139 8.25 -12.19 -13.01
CA TYR A 139 8.30 -11.48 -14.29
C TYR A 139 9.71 -11.38 -14.87
N ILE A 140 10.69 -10.94 -14.08
CA ILE A 140 12.09 -10.81 -14.55
C ILE A 140 12.79 -12.17 -14.75
N SER A 141 12.21 -13.24 -14.21
CA SER A 141 12.64 -14.63 -14.45
C SER A 141 11.86 -15.33 -15.58
N THR A 142 10.97 -14.64 -16.29
CA THR A 142 10.15 -15.22 -17.37
C THR A 142 10.37 -14.46 -18.69
N SER A 143 10.94 -15.13 -19.69
CA SER A 143 11.28 -14.51 -20.98
C SER A 143 10.05 -14.18 -21.85
N ASN A 144 8.98 -14.97 -21.73
CA ASN A 144 7.71 -14.77 -22.43
C ASN A 144 6.55 -14.78 -21.42
N PRO A 145 6.38 -13.71 -20.63
CA PRO A 145 5.39 -13.69 -19.57
C PRO A 145 3.98 -13.71 -20.14
N LEU A 146 3.10 -14.52 -19.54
CA LEU A 146 1.68 -14.54 -19.89
C LEU A 146 1.07 -13.15 -19.68
N ASN A 147 0.09 -12.77 -20.51
CA ASN A 147 -0.63 -11.49 -20.40
C ASN A 147 -1.15 -11.24 -18.97
N GLU A 148 -1.53 -12.30 -18.28
CA GLU A 148 -1.95 -12.21 -16.88
C GLU A 148 -0.85 -11.68 -15.95
N LEU A 149 0.37 -12.21 -16.07
CA LEU A 149 1.52 -11.79 -15.28
C LEU A 149 1.90 -10.33 -15.62
N ILE A 150 1.95 -10.00 -16.91
CA ILE A 150 2.20 -8.63 -17.38
C ILE A 150 1.20 -7.65 -16.74
N THR A 151 -0.07 -8.04 -16.69
CA THR A 151 -1.11 -7.14 -16.16
C THR A 151 -1.02 -6.99 -14.63
N LEU A 152 -0.63 -8.03 -13.90
CA LEU A 152 -0.34 -7.92 -12.46
C LEU A 152 0.87 -7.01 -12.19
N VAL A 153 1.94 -7.14 -12.98
CA VAL A 153 3.14 -6.29 -12.89
C VAL A 153 2.77 -4.84 -13.18
N LEU A 154 1.96 -4.58 -14.21
CA LEU A 154 1.45 -3.24 -14.50
C LEU A 154 0.64 -2.66 -13.34
N PHE A 155 -0.21 -3.47 -12.71
CA PHE A 155 -0.95 -3.04 -11.52
C PHE A 155 0.00 -2.67 -10.38
N ILE A 156 1.02 -3.50 -10.13
CA ILE A 156 2.01 -3.24 -9.07
C ILE A 156 2.78 -1.95 -9.35
N LEU A 157 3.33 -1.81 -10.56
CA LEU A 157 4.14 -0.65 -10.95
C LEU A 157 3.35 0.66 -11.01
N ARG A 158 2.06 0.62 -11.38
CA ARG A 158 1.26 1.83 -11.58
C ARG A 158 0.49 2.28 -10.35
N PHE A 159 0.15 1.35 -9.46
CA PHE A 159 -0.74 1.62 -8.33
C PHE A 159 -0.11 1.19 -7.01
N HIS A 160 0.15 -0.11 -6.83
CA HIS A 160 0.54 -0.65 -5.53
C HIS A 160 1.87 -0.10 -5.02
N ALA A 161 2.95 -0.18 -5.82
CA ALA A 161 4.28 0.22 -5.40
C ALA A 161 4.41 1.75 -5.20
N PRO A 162 3.98 2.61 -6.15
CA PRO A 162 4.03 4.05 -5.93
C PRO A 162 3.24 4.48 -4.69
N SER A 163 2.06 3.90 -4.47
CA SER A 163 1.22 4.22 -3.31
C SER A 163 1.87 3.79 -1.99
N TRP A 164 2.42 2.56 -1.94
CA TRP A 164 3.11 2.05 -0.76
C TRP A 164 4.30 2.93 -0.38
N LEU A 165 5.14 3.22 -1.36
CA LEU A 165 6.33 4.05 -1.22
C LEU A 165 5.97 5.47 -0.77
N ARG A 166 4.92 6.07 -1.34
CA ARG A 166 4.43 7.39 -0.95
C ARG A 166 3.92 7.41 0.49
N ILE A 167 3.15 6.40 0.92
CA ILE A 167 2.71 6.26 2.33
C ILE A 167 3.90 6.12 3.27
N LYS A 168 4.91 5.33 2.88
CA LYS A 168 6.11 5.12 3.70
C LYS A 168 6.88 6.42 3.95
N VAL A 169 7.00 7.28 2.93
CA VAL A 169 7.69 8.58 3.04
C VAL A 169 6.84 9.59 3.80
N TYR A 170 5.56 9.68 3.47
CA TYR A 170 4.64 10.69 3.98
C TYR A 170 3.60 10.06 4.92
N HIS A 171 4.03 9.37 5.97
CA HIS A 171 3.13 8.62 6.86
C HIS A 171 2.34 9.49 7.85
N SER A 172 2.45 10.82 7.77
CA SER A 172 1.75 11.73 8.67
C SER A 172 0.28 11.86 8.29
N ILE A 173 -0.59 12.08 9.28
CA ILE A 173 -2.02 12.31 9.05
C ILE A 173 -2.30 13.48 8.11
N LYS A 174 -1.44 14.52 8.14
CA LYS A 174 -1.58 15.69 7.26
C LYS A 174 -1.49 15.34 5.77
N ASP A 175 -0.84 14.21 5.46
CA ASP A 175 -0.67 13.73 4.09
C ASP A 175 -1.79 12.78 3.66
N GLY A 176 -2.69 12.39 4.56
CA GLY A 176 -3.76 11.44 4.31
C GLY A 176 -4.66 11.80 3.13
N ALA A 177 -5.09 13.07 3.04
CA ALA A 177 -5.89 13.53 1.89
C ALA A 177 -5.10 13.49 0.57
N ARG A 178 -3.78 13.71 0.62
CA ARG A 178 -2.90 13.61 -0.56
C ARG A 178 -2.74 12.17 -1.01
N HIS A 179 -2.68 11.21 -0.07
CA HIS A 179 -2.71 9.78 -0.38
C HIS A 179 -4.01 9.36 -1.03
N LEU A 180 -5.16 9.79 -0.48
CA LEU A 180 -6.46 9.50 -1.09
C LEU A 180 -6.56 10.05 -2.51
N LEU A 181 -6.11 11.29 -2.73
CA LEU A 181 -6.05 11.87 -4.08
C LEU A 181 -5.13 11.06 -5.00
N HIS A 182 -3.97 10.62 -4.52
CA HIS A 182 -3.07 9.74 -5.27
C HIS A 182 -3.78 8.45 -5.66
N PHE A 183 -4.47 7.77 -4.73
CA PHE A 183 -5.21 6.54 -5.03
C PHE A 183 -6.30 6.73 -6.08
N ILE A 184 -7.10 7.79 -5.97
CA ILE A 184 -8.14 8.13 -6.94
C ILE A 184 -7.53 8.44 -8.31
N SER A 185 -6.40 9.14 -8.34
CA SER A 185 -5.74 9.52 -9.59
C SER A 185 -5.10 8.29 -10.26
N SER A 186 -4.38 7.48 -9.49
CA SER A 186 -3.70 6.28 -9.97
C SER A 186 -4.70 5.22 -10.45
N SER A 187 -5.85 5.07 -9.78
CA SER A 187 -6.85 4.08 -10.18
C SER A 187 -7.44 4.36 -11.56
N ARG A 188 -7.61 5.63 -11.96
CA ARG A 188 -8.16 6.02 -13.27
C ARG A 188 -7.34 5.54 -14.46
N TYR A 189 -6.04 5.29 -14.27
CA TYR A 189 -5.13 4.83 -15.31
C TYR A 189 -4.94 3.30 -15.32
N LEU A 190 -5.66 2.58 -14.47
CA LEU A 190 -5.67 1.12 -14.47
C LEU A 190 -6.62 0.59 -15.57
N PRO A 191 -6.39 -0.63 -16.07
CA PRO A 191 -7.37 -1.30 -16.91
C PRO A 191 -8.67 -1.53 -16.12
N LYS A 192 -9.83 -1.44 -16.79
CA LYS A 192 -11.17 -1.50 -16.16
C LYS A 192 -11.33 -2.60 -15.11
N LYS A 193 -10.86 -3.81 -15.41
CA LYS A 193 -10.88 -4.97 -14.49
C LYS A 193 -10.28 -4.68 -13.11
N TYR A 194 -9.25 -3.85 -13.03
CA TYR A 194 -8.55 -3.48 -11.79
C TYR A 194 -9.13 -2.23 -11.15
N CYS A 195 -9.68 -1.30 -11.95
CA CYS A 195 -10.49 -0.20 -11.43
C CYS A 195 -11.66 -0.75 -10.63
N ASP A 196 -12.41 -1.71 -11.19
CA ASP A 196 -13.57 -2.34 -10.56
C ASP A 196 -13.24 -3.03 -9.21
N ILE A 197 -11.97 -3.36 -8.99
CA ILE A 197 -11.47 -3.93 -7.72
C ILE A 197 -11.01 -2.83 -6.76
N SER A 198 -10.33 -1.80 -7.28
CA SER A 198 -9.70 -0.76 -6.47
C SER A 198 -10.70 0.31 -6.00
N GLU A 199 -11.67 0.68 -6.85
CA GLU A 199 -12.64 1.74 -6.56
C GLU A 199 -13.54 1.45 -5.34
N PRO A 200 -14.07 0.23 -5.14
CA PRO A 200 -14.82 -0.10 -3.94
C PRO A 200 -13.95 0.01 -2.68
N VAL A 201 -12.67 -0.36 -2.77
CA VAL A 201 -11.72 -0.23 -1.65
C VAL A 201 -11.49 1.25 -1.35
N ILE A 202 -11.19 2.07 -2.37
CA ILE A 202 -11.05 3.54 -2.29
C ILE A 202 -12.26 4.17 -1.62
N THR A 203 -13.46 3.84 -2.10
CA THR A 203 -14.71 4.44 -1.62
C THR A 203 -14.99 4.10 -0.16
N ARG A 204 -14.81 2.84 0.25
CA ARG A 204 -15.07 2.38 1.62
C ARG A 204 -14.13 2.97 2.66
N ASN A 205 -12.94 3.42 2.25
CA ASN A 205 -11.91 3.94 3.15
C ASN A 205 -11.62 5.43 2.89
N ALA A 206 -12.55 6.16 2.27
CA ALA A 206 -12.40 7.57 1.94
C ALA A 206 -12.50 8.53 3.14
N CYS A 207 -12.19 8.09 4.37
CA CYS A 207 -12.24 8.94 5.56
C CYS A 207 -11.29 10.14 5.50
N PHE A 208 -10.21 10.07 4.68
CA PHE A 208 -9.35 11.23 4.41
C PHE A 208 -10.01 12.30 3.52
N ALA A 209 -11.21 12.05 2.98
CA ALA A 209 -12.03 13.07 2.31
C ALA A 209 -12.89 13.87 3.30
N PHE A 210 -12.88 13.56 4.60
CA PHE A 210 -13.56 14.38 5.59
C PHE A 210 -12.96 15.79 5.65
N LEU A 211 -13.83 16.78 5.87
CA LEU A 211 -13.47 18.21 5.83
C LEU A 211 -12.25 18.52 6.70
N ASP A 212 -12.20 17.98 7.92
CA ASP A 212 -11.07 18.18 8.85
C ASP A 212 -9.73 17.69 8.27
N ASN A 213 -9.72 16.56 7.58
CA ASN A 213 -8.52 15.99 6.95
C ASN A 213 -8.09 16.79 5.72
N MET A 214 -9.06 17.30 4.94
CA MET A 214 -8.77 18.19 3.82
C MET A 214 -8.19 19.52 4.28
N LEU A 215 -8.79 20.15 5.31
CA LEU A 215 -8.29 21.38 5.91
C LEU A 215 -6.89 21.20 6.49
N LEU A 216 -6.63 20.07 7.15
CA LEU A 216 -5.29 19.75 7.65
C LEU A 216 -4.25 19.65 6.53
N ALA A 217 -4.58 18.97 5.42
CA ALA A 217 -3.71 18.88 4.27
C ALA A 217 -3.46 20.24 3.59
N MET A 218 -4.46 21.11 3.55
CA MET A 218 -4.34 22.48 3.03
C MET A 218 -3.45 23.35 3.94
N SER A 219 -3.60 23.23 5.27
CA SER A 219 -2.82 24.01 6.23
C SER A 219 -1.32 23.71 6.20
N THR A 220 -0.94 22.58 5.61
CA THR A 220 0.45 22.11 5.49
C THR A 220 0.89 22.07 4.02
N ASP A 221 0.19 22.77 3.13
CA ASP A 221 0.56 22.90 1.73
C ASP A 221 1.69 23.92 1.60
N GLU A 222 2.89 23.44 1.31
CA GLU A 222 4.10 24.26 1.16
C GLU A 222 4.28 24.77 -0.28
N ARG A 223 3.35 24.46 -1.19
CA ARG A 223 3.40 24.98 -2.57
C ARG A 223 3.27 26.50 -2.55
N CYS A 224 4.19 27.17 -3.25
CA CYS A 224 4.11 28.62 -3.43
C CYS A 224 2.76 28.99 -4.05
N HIS A 225 2.07 29.95 -3.44
CA HIS A 225 0.90 30.56 -4.04
C HIS A 225 1.35 31.25 -5.33
N ILE A 226 0.83 30.78 -6.47
CA ILE A 226 1.04 31.37 -7.79
C ILE A 226 0.09 32.55 -7.95
#